data_AF-A0A4U7KQY2-F1
#
_entry.id   AF-A0A4U7KQY2-F1
#
_cell.length_a   1.000
_cell.length_b   1.000
_cell.length_c   1.000
_cell.angle_alpha   90.00
_cell.angle_beta   90.00
_cell.angle_gamma   90.00
#
_symmetry.space_group_name_H-M   'P 1'
#
loop_
_entity.id
_entity.type
_entity.pdbx_description
1 polymer ?
#
loop_
_entity_poly.entity_id
_entity_poly.type
_entity_poly.pdbx_seq_one_letter_code
_entity_poly.pdbx_strand_id
1 'polypeptide(L)' 'MSDGSYLSAQRGFLSSPGGRPAPKAQQNFLIRFINNQILAPEHRPGNLSIVWGLSVFTAGIIVARKFGDLITPVF' A
#
# COMPACT_ATOMS: atom_id res chain seq x y z
N MET A 1 -24.97 51.54 15.99
CA MET A 1 -24.76 50.09 16.15
C MET A 1 -25.08 49.42 14.83
N SER A 2 -24.11 48.76 14.20
CA SER A 2 -24.36 47.86 13.05
C SER A 2 -23.28 46.78 13.04
N ASP A 3 -23.57 45.68 13.72
CA ASP A 3 -22.77 44.46 13.74
C ASP A 3 -22.87 43.68 12.42
N GLY A 4 -21.77 43.01 12.07
CA GLY A 4 -21.79 41.70 11.40
C GLY A 4 -22.00 41.65 9.89
N SER A 5 -20.92 41.77 9.09
CA SER A 5 -20.97 41.40 7.65
C SER A 5 -19.63 40.91 7.05
N TYR A 6 -18.70 40.39 7.86
CA TYR A 6 -17.43 39.80 7.36
C TYR A 6 -17.47 38.27 7.19
N LEU A 7 -18.64 37.65 7.39
CA LEU A 7 -18.82 36.19 7.39
C LEU A 7 -19.56 35.63 6.17
N SER A 8 -19.59 36.34 5.05
CA SER A 8 -20.04 35.77 3.77
C SER A 8 -18.85 35.56 2.82
N ALA A 9 -17.86 34.77 3.25
CA ALA A 9 -16.95 34.14 2.30
C ALA A 9 -17.79 33.19 1.43
N GLN A 10 -18.15 33.69 0.26
CA GLN A 10 -19.02 33.07 -0.72
C GLN A 10 -18.43 31.71 -1.16
N ARG A 11 -18.92 30.61 -0.56
CA ARG A 11 -18.71 29.22 -1.00
C ARG A 11 -19.44 28.97 -2.33
N GLY A 12 -19.06 29.68 -3.38
CA GLY A 12 -19.74 29.62 -4.68
C GLY A 12 -18.82 29.52 -5.90
N PHE A 13 -17.52 29.76 -5.74
CA PHE A 13 -16.56 29.72 -6.86
C PHE A 13 -15.81 28.38 -7.01
N LEU A 14 -16.13 27.35 -6.22
CA LEU A 14 -15.55 26.00 -6.36
C LEU A 14 -16.41 25.04 -7.21
N SER A 15 -17.47 25.52 -7.84
CA SER A 15 -18.29 24.75 -8.77
C SER A 15 -18.06 25.23 -10.19
N SER A 16 -16.96 24.78 -10.80
CA SER A 16 -16.80 24.82 -12.26
C SER A 16 -17.43 23.55 -12.86
N PRO A 17 -18.53 23.64 -13.63
CA PRO A 17 -19.11 22.49 -14.33
C PRO A 17 -18.36 22.21 -15.64
N GLY A 18 -17.04 22.16 -15.56
CA GLY A 18 -16.13 21.99 -16.70
C GLY A 18 -14.77 21.44 -16.29
N GLY A 19 -14.67 20.83 -15.10
CA GLY A 19 -13.46 20.17 -14.64
C GLY A 19 -13.11 19.04 -15.60
N ARG A 20 -12.10 19.27 -16.44
CA ARG A 20 -11.38 18.22 -17.15
C ARG A 20 -11.20 17.06 -16.15
N PRO A 21 -11.68 15.83 -16.44
CA PRO A 21 -11.55 14.75 -15.48
C PRO A 21 -10.08 14.72 -15.10
N ALA A 22 -9.79 14.85 -13.79
CA ALA A 22 -8.44 14.69 -13.28
C ALA A 22 -7.91 13.42 -13.97
N PRO A 23 -6.77 13.50 -14.70
CA PRO A 23 -6.33 12.36 -15.50
C PRO A 23 -6.36 11.17 -14.56
N LYS A 24 -7.21 10.17 -14.87
CA LYS A 24 -7.25 8.91 -14.11
C LYS A 24 -5.79 8.52 -14.03
N ALA A 25 -5.18 8.68 -12.86
CA ALA A 25 -3.76 8.41 -12.69
C ALA A 25 -3.57 7.05 -13.35
N GLN A 26 -2.78 6.99 -14.43
CA GLN A 26 -2.64 5.76 -15.21
C GLN A 26 -2.07 4.76 -14.23
N GLN A 27 -2.97 4.00 -13.61
CA GLN A 27 -2.63 3.29 -12.39
C GLN A 27 -1.75 2.16 -12.89
N ASN A 28 -0.44 2.32 -12.64
CA ASN A 28 0.60 1.40 -13.05
C ASN A 28 0.11 -0.03 -12.79
N PHE A 29 0.33 -0.93 -13.74
CA PHE A 29 -0.11 -2.32 -13.64
C PHE A 29 0.26 -2.93 -12.28
N LEU A 30 1.45 -2.60 -11.78
CA LEU A 30 1.92 -3.01 -10.46
C LEU A 30 1.04 -2.50 -9.30
N ILE A 31 0.60 -1.24 -9.33
CA ILE A 31 -0.30 -0.66 -8.31
C ILE A 31 -1.69 -1.29 -8.39
N ARG A 32 -2.21 -1.55 -9.60
CA ARG A 32 -3.48 -2.27 -9.79
C ARG A 32 -3.38 -3.71 -9.26
N PHE A 33 -2.27 -4.38 -9.54
CA PHE A 33 -1.99 -5.72 -9.06
C PHE A 33 -1.90 -5.76 -7.53
N ILE A 34 -1.16 -4.83 -6.91
CA ILE A 34 -1.09 -4.76 -5.44
C ILE A 34 -2.49 -4.53 -4.84
N ASN A 35 -3.27 -3.58 -5.37
CA ASN A 35 -4.61 -3.32 -4.84
C ASN A 35 -5.57 -4.50 -5.01
N ASN A 36 -5.58 -5.14 -6.19
CA ASN A 36 -6.57 -6.18 -6.50
C ASN A 36 -6.14 -7.58 -6.07
N GLN A 37 -4.86 -7.91 -6.11
CA GLN A 37 -4.37 -9.25 -5.83
C GLN A 37 -3.78 -9.35 -4.43
N ILE A 38 -3.18 -8.27 -3.90
CA ILE A 38 -2.50 -8.30 -2.58
C ILE A 38 -3.40 -7.74 -1.47
N LEU A 39 -4.05 -6.60 -1.70
CA LEU A 39 -4.82 -5.89 -0.67
C LEU A 39 -6.31 -6.24 -0.66
N ALA A 40 -6.82 -6.87 -1.72
CA ALA A 40 -8.22 -7.24 -1.82
C ALA A 40 -8.61 -8.26 -0.72
N PRO A 41 -9.73 -8.04 -0.01
CA PRO A 41 -10.16 -8.86 1.12
C PRO A 41 -10.23 -10.37 0.84
N GLU A 42 -10.66 -10.73 -0.37
CA GLU A 42 -10.88 -12.09 -0.85
C GLU A 42 -9.58 -12.90 -1.01
N HIS A 43 -8.44 -12.24 -1.20
CA HIS A 43 -7.14 -12.91 -1.39
C HIS A 43 -6.27 -12.88 -0.13
N ARG A 44 -6.76 -12.26 0.96
CA ARG A 44 -6.05 -12.16 2.24
C ARG A 44 -5.51 -13.51 2.76
N PRO A 45 -6.26 -14.63 2.74
CA PRO A 45 -5.74 -15.91 3.26
C PRO A 45 -4.57 -16.45 2.43
N GLY A 46 -4.67 -16.35 1.10
CA GLY A 46 -3.61 -16.75 0.18
C GLY A 46 -2.37 -15.86 0.31
N ASN A 47 -2.57 -14.54 0.37
CA ASN A 47 -1.49 -13.57 0.51
C ASN A 47 -0.78 -13.70 1.85
N LEU A 48 -1.51 -13.98 2.93
CA LEU A 48 -0.93 -14.24 4.24
C LEU A 48 -0.02 -15.48 4.18
N SER A 49 -0.44 -16.52 3.46
CA SER A 49 0.36 -17.73 3.27
C SER A 49 1.64 -17.45 2.46
N ILE A 50 1.57 -16.61 1.42
CA ILE A 50 2.74 -16.16 0.65
C ILE A 50 3.71 -15.38 1.53
N VAL A 51 3.20 -14.41 2.32
CA VAL A 51 4.00 -13.63 3.26
C VAL A 51 4.65 -14.54 4.30
N TRP A 52 3.90 -15.51 4.84
CA TRP A 52 4.43 -16.51 5.76
C TRP A 52 5.55 -17.35 5.13
N GLY A 53 5.33 -17.84 3.91
CA GLY A 53 6.33 -18.61 3.17
C GLY A 53 7.60 -17.82 2.92
N LEU A 54 7.48 -16.56 2.47
CA LEU A 54 8.63 -15.66 2.28
C LEU A 54 9.37 -15.39 3.60
N SER A 55 8.62 -15.22 4.69
CA SER A 55 9.19 -14.98 6.02
C SER A 55 10.02 -16.18 6.49
N VAL A 56 9.45 -17.38 6.46
CA VAL A 56 10.15 -18.62 6.86
C VAL A 56 11.35 -18.89 5.98
N PHE A 57 11.21 -18.74 4.66
CA PHE A 57 12.30 -18.94 3.73
C PHE A 57 13.48 -18.00 4.01
N THR A 58 13.20 -16.71 4.21
CA THR A 58 14.22 -15.71 4.51
C THR A 58 14.87 -15.98 5.87
N ALA A 59 14.07 -16.33 6.89
CA ALA A 59 14.57 -16.72 8.20
C ALA A 59 15.48 -17.95 8.12
N GLY A 60 15.10 -18.97 7.34
CA GLY A 60 15.90 -20.16 7.08
C GLY A 60 17.26 -19.83 6.45
N ILE A 61 17.30 -18.93 5.46
CA ILE A 61 18.57 -18.45 4.87
C ILE A 61 19.43 -17.76 5.92
N ILE A 62 18.85 -16.88 6.75
CA ILE A 62 19.59 -16.16 7.80
C ILE A 62 20.17 -17.15 8.80
N VAL A 63 19.37 -18.13 9.25
CA VAL A 63 19.81 -19.18 10.17
C VAL A 63 20.92 -20.01 9.54
N ALA A 64 20.76 -20.47 8.31
CA ALA A 64 21.78 -21.25 7.60
C ALA A 64 23.08 -20.45 7.42
N ARG A 65 23.02 -19.14 7.16
CA ARG A 65 24.22 -18.30 7.02
C ARG A 65 24.89 -17.97 8.34
N LYS A 66 24.13 -17.86 9.43
CA LYS A 66 24.64 -17.46 10.76
C LYS A 66 25.09 -18.64 11.60
N PHE A 67 24.42 -19.76 11.46
CA PHE A 67 24.61 -20.96 12.26
C PHE A 67 25.01 -22.18 11.41
N GLY A 68 25.19 -22.02 10.09
CA GLY A 68 25.67 -23.10 9.21
C GLY A 68 26.99 -23.68 9.68
N ASP A 69 27.93 -22.82 10.07
CA ASP A 69 29.25 -23.21 10.59
C ASP A 69 29.16 -24.02 11.90
N LEU A 70 28.11 -23.85 12.71
CA LEU A 70 27.90 -24.65 13.92
C LEU A 70 27.39 -26.06 13.60
N ILE A 71 26.72 -26.24 12.46
CA ILE A 71 26.07 -27.50 12.08
C ILE A 71 26.97 -28.30 11.13
N THR A 72 27.91 -27.65 10.45
CA THR A 72 28.94 -28.32 9.65
C THR A 72 30.07 -28.85 10.56
N PRO A 73 30.21 -30.18 10.75
CA PRO A 73 31.38 -30.72 11.41
C PRO A 73 32.62 -30.47 10.56
N VAL A 74 33.66 -29.91 11.18
CA VAL A 74 35.01 -29.84 10.62
C VAL A 74 35.62 -31.23 10.67
N PHE A 75 35.64 -31.92 9.53
CA PHE A 75 36.50 -33.08 9.27
C PHE A 75 37.71 -32.64 8.46
#